data_AF-A0A936JVW1-F1
#
_entry.id   AF-A0A936JVW1-F1
#
_cell.length_a   1.000
_cell.length_b   1.000
_cell.length_c   1.000
_cell.angle_alpha   90.00
_cell.angle_beta   90.00
_cell.angle_gamma   90.00
#
_symmetry.space_group_name_H-M   'P 1'
#
loop_
_entity.id
_entity.type
_entity.pdbx_description
1 polymer ?
#
loop_
_entity_poly.entity_id
_entity_poly.type
_entity_poly.pdbx_seq_one_letter_code
_entity_poly.pdbx_strand_id
1 'polypeptide(L)'
;MDAPKVDELLADPELRRFLLDFVKRRVSAADADDIVQTVLCDALVAKNLPSEKEELRKYLLGIARHKVVDAHRRTSREEVGDPPELVANPPPVEEESLLRWAEKQAPTTEEAQKTLSWMAREGEGEKLENIAADERVPAARVRQRVSRMRRWMKERWIAELAAVAALGVLALVLWRILRQTPDGPEIVKPDVTAEPLRNDALERAKLLRAEAIKSCDEGAYDRCLKGLDEAKQLDPAGDMAQDVVWARKKANLAREPQPTPAPTTSEKLENSPDSKSDPKSTDLKAKPAPVQTNVGPVPKSRPKPSPKGKLDEPTFEEKPVFQKKGGFEKK
;
A
#
# COMPACT_ATOMS: atom_id res chain seq x y z
N MET A 1 22.65 20.94 37.22
CA MET A 1 22.44 19.96 36.14
C MET A 1 22.33 20.78 34.87
N ASP A 2 23.43 20.88 34.12
CA ASP A 2 23.41 21.61 32.86
C ASP A 2 22.52 20.86 31.87
N ALA A 3 21.68 21.58 31.14
CA ALA A 3 20.85 20.97 30.10
C ALA A 3 21.78 20.34 29.05
N PRO A 4 21.51 19.09 28.60
CA PRO A 4 22.33 18.44 27.58
C PRO A 4 22.35 19.31 26.32
N LYS A 5 23.52 19.44 25.70
CA LYS A 5 23.64 20.19 24.45
C LYS A 5 22.83 19.48 23.38
N VAL A 6 22.14 20.25 22.53
CA VAL A 6 21.30 19.70 21.46
C VAL A 6 22.09 18.76 20.55
N ASP A 7 23.37 19.05 20.30
CA ASP A 7 24.28 18.20 19.52
C ASP A 7 24.44 16.80 20.12
N GLU A 8 24.47 16.70 21.45
CA GLU A 8 24.56 15.42 22.17
C GLU A 8 23.27 14.62 22.07
N LEU A 9 22.12 15.30 22.08
CA LEU A 9 20.81 14.68 21.87
C LEU A 9 20.65 14.15 20.44
N LEU A 10 21.19 14.85 19.44
CA LEU A 10 21.19 14.41 18.04
C LEU A 10 22.16 13.25 17.79
N ALA A 11 23.25 13.17 18.56
CA ALA A 11 24.22 12.08 18.52
C ALA A 11 23.74 10.77 19.19
N ASP A 12 22.58 10.78 19.86
CA ASP A 12 22.02 9.62 20.55
C ASP A 12 21.70 8.47 19.57
N PRO A 13 22.36 7.29 19.69
CA PRO A 13 22.10 6.15 18.81
C PRO A 13 20.69 5.60 18.94
N GLU A 14 20.03 5.76 20.09
CA GLU A 14 18.63 5.34 20.27
C GLU A 14 17.68 6.20 19.44
N LEU A 15 17.95 7.50 19.33
CA LEU A 15 17.18 8.42 18.50
C LEU A 15 17.29 8.05 17.02
N ARG A 16 18.52 7.72 16.56
CA ARG A 16 18.74 7.25 15.18
C ARG A 16 17.98 5.95 14.91
N ARG A 17 18.06 4.97 15.82
CA ARG A 17 17.31 3.69 15.69
C ARG A 17 15.80 3.92 15.62
N PHE A 18 15.28 4.79 16.48
CA PHE A 18 13.87 5.16 16.48
C PHE A 18 13.40 5.79 15.15
N LEU A 19 14.17 6.74 14.60
CA LEU A 19 13.86 7.33 13.31
C LEU A 19 13.93 6.31 12.18
N LEU A 20 14.95 5.45 12.20
CA LEU A 20 15.13 4.39 11.21
C LEU A 20 13.96 3.42 11.21
N ASP A 21 13.50 2.96 12.39
CA ASP A 21 12.34 2.08 12.51
C ASP A 21 11.04 2.75 12.03
N PHE A 22 10.91 4.07 12.25
CA PHE A 22 9.79 4.83 11.74
C PHE A 22 9.80 4.92 10.20
N VAL A 23 10.96 5.19 9.61
CA VAL A 23 11.13 5.38 8.16
C VAL A 23 11.04 4.05 7.41
N LYS A 24 11.70 2.98 7.89
CA LYS A 24 11.67 1.63 7.29
C LYS A 24 10.28 1.02 7.15
N ARG A 25 9.30 1.47 7.94
CA ARG A 25 7.89 1.04 7.82
C ARG A 25 7.15 1.68 6.65
N ARG A 26 7.74 2.65 5.96
CA ARG A 26 7.05 3.50 4.97
C ARG A 26 7.75 3.56 3.62
N VAL A 27 9.07 3.42 3.61
CA VAL A 27 9.89 3.45 2.38
C VAL A 27 10.69 2.17 2.23
N SER A 28 11.32 1.99 1.07
CA SER A 28 12.22 0.88 0.81
C SER A 28 13.41 0.88 1.78
N ALA A 29 14.03 -0.28 1.99
CA ALA A 29 15.22 -0.37 2.84
C ALA A 29 16.40 0.45 2.28
N ALA A 30 16.46 0.63 0.96
CA ALA A 30 17.50 1.42 0.30
C ALA A 30 17.38 2.92 0.61
N ASP A 31 16.15 3.46 0.62
CA ASP A 31 15.91 4.89 0.86
C ASP A 31 15.90 5.27 2.35
N ALA A 32 15.77 4.28 3.24
CA ALA A 32 15.53 4.53 4.65
C ALA A 32 16.70 5.23 5.36
N ASP A 33 17.94 4.78 5.12
CA ASP A 33 19.12 5.39 5.74
C ASP A 33 19.37 6.80 5.19
N ASP A 34 19.16 7.03 3.89
CA ASP A 34 19.32 8.34 3.23
C ASP A 34 18.31 9.37 3.75
N ILE A 35 17.05 8.96 3.94
CA ILE A 35 16.03 9.82 4.54
C ILE A 35 16.39 10.17 5.98
N VAL A 36 16.82 9.20 6.80
CA VAL A 36 17.23 9.46 8.19
C VAL A 36 18.40 10.43 8.24
N GLN A 37 19.41 10.24 7.37
CA GLN A 37 20.54 11.16 7.26
C GLN A 37 20.06 12.57 6.89
N THR A 38 19.19 12.69 5.89
CA THR A 38 18.64 14.00 5.46
C THR A 38 17.87 14.69 6.60
N VAL A 39 17.08 13.94 7.37
CA VAL A 39 16.34 14.49 8.53
C VAL A 39 17.29 15.03 9.59
N LEU A 40 18.38 14.31 9.90
CA LEU A 40 19.38 14.76 10.88
C LEU A 40 20.18 15.97 10.37
N CYS A 41 20.51 16.00 9.08
CA CYS A 41 21.16 17.17 8.46
C CYS A 41 20.25 18.40 8.50
N ASP A 42 18.96 18.27 8.18
CA ASP A 42 18.00 19.38 8.26
C ASP A 42 17.85 19.88 9.70
N ALA A 43 17.88 18.97 10.68
CA ALA A 43 17.85 19.33 12.08
C ALA A 43 19.09 20.11 12.52
N LEU A 44 20.29 19.72 12.06
CA LEU A 44 21.53 20.44 12.37
C LEU A 44 21.55 21.88 11.84
N VAL A 45 20.82 22.17 10.75
CA VAL A 45 20.78 23.51 10.14
C VAL A 45 19.63 24.38 10.70
N ALA A 46 18.66 23.78 11.39
CA ALA A 46 17.50 24.51 11.89
C ALA A 46 17.86 25.39 13.11
N LYS A 47 17.39 26.65 13.08
CA LYS A 47 17.73 27.67 14.08
C LYS A 47 17.03 27.50 15.43
N ASN A 48 15.90 26.79 15.45
CA ASN A 48 15.00 26.69 16.61
C ASN A 48 14.77 25.21 16.95
N LEU A 49 15.82 24.51 17.40
CA LEU A 49 15.68 23.13 17.85
C LEU A 49 15.16 23.09 19.30
N PRO A 50 14.16 22.25 19.59
CA PRO A 50 13.75 22.01 20.97
C PRO A 50 14.90 21.41 21.80
N SER A 51 15.11 21.95 23.00
CA SER A 51 16.14 21.45 23.93
C SER A 51 15.71 20.19 24.68
N GLU A 52 14.41 19.89 24.73
CA GLU A 52 13.88 18.72 25.42
C GLU A 52 13.85 17.49 24.51
N LYS A 53 14.30 16.34 25.01
CA LYS A 53 14.42 15.09 24.24
C LYS A 53 13.09 14.64 23.60
N GLU A 54 11.97 14.80 24.31
CA GLU A 54 10.65 14.41 23.78
C GLU A 54 10.14 15.36 22.69
N GLU A 55 10.36 16.66 22.86
CA GLU A 55 9.99 17.67 21.88
C GLU A 55 10.85 17.55 20.62
N LEU A 56 12.15 17.29 20.78
CA LEU A 56 13.07 17.02 19.67
C LEU A 56 12.63 15.78 18.89
N ARG A 57 12.23 14.70 19.57
CA ARG A 57 11.68 13.50 18.90
C ARG A 57 10.44 13.82 18.07
N LYS A 58 9.49 14.58 18.63
CA LYS A 58 8.28 15.01 17.90
C LYS A 58 8.61 15.89 16.70
N TYR A 59 9.56 16.81 16.87
CA TYR A 59 10.05 17.71 15.82
C TYR A 59 10.68 16.92 14.65
N LEU A 60 11.59 15.99 14.94
CA LEU A 60 12.24 15.14 13.94
C LEU A 60 11.26 14.23 13.20
N LEU A 61 10.23 13.70 13.88
CA LEU A 61 9.15 12.97 13.22
C LEU A 61 8.35 13.83 12.25
N GLY A 62 8.19 15.13 12.55
CA GLY A 62 7.58 16.09 11.64
C GLY A 62 8.37 16.20 10.34
N ILE A 63 9.68 16.43 10.43
CA ILE A 63 10.59 16.49 9.27
C ILE A 63 10.57 15.15 8.51
N ALA A 64 10.70 14.03 9.21
CA ALA A 64 10.71 12.69 8.60
C ALA A 64 9.45 12.39 7.81
N ARG A 65 8.26 12.77 8.31
CA ARG A 65 7.00 12.62 7.56
C ARG A 65 7.03 13.35 6.22
N HIS A 66 7.53 14.59 6.21
CA HIS A 66 7.65 15.35 4.97
C HIS A 66 8.63 14.72 4.00
N LYS A 67 9.80 14.25 4.47
CA LYS A 67 10.78 13.56 3.62
C LYS A 67 10.26 12.26 3.04
N VAL A 68 9.50 11.47 3.81
CA VAL A 68 8.83 10.26 3.31
C VAL A 68 7.81 10.59 2.21
N VAL A 69 7.00 11.64 2.39
CA VAL A 69 6.05 12.09 1.35
C VAL A 69 6.78 12.53 0.09
N ASP A 70 7.88 13.26 0.23
CA ASP A 70 8.68 13.70 -0.90
C ASP A 70 9.40 12.55 -1.60
N ALA A 71 9.86 11.54 -0.86
CA ALA A 71 10.40 10.30 -1.43
C ALA A 71 9.34 9.59 -2.29
N HIS A 72 8.12 9.37 -1.77
CA HIS A 72 7.04 8.80 -2.59
C HIS A 72 6.70 9.65 -3.81
N ARG A 73 6.67 10.98 -3.68
CA ARG A 73 6.46 11.88 -4.83
C ARG A 73 7.57 11.76 -5.88
N ARG A 74 8.81 11.52 -5.45
CA ARG A 74 9.95 11.31 -6.35
C ARG A 74 9.88 9.94 -7.01
N THR A 75 9.69 8.87 -6.24
CA THR A 75 9.51 7.50 -6.76
C THR A 75 8.35 7.45 -7.76
N SER A 76 7.21 8.08 -7.47
CA SER A 76 6.09 8.14 -8.41
C SER A 76 6.36 8.98 -9.67
N ARG A 77 7.40 9.82 -9.70
CA ARG A 77 7.84 10.52 -10.92
C ARG A 77 8.88 9.71 -11.69
N GLU A 78 9.76 9.02 -10.97
CA GLU A 78 10.82 8.17 -11.54
C GLU A 78 10.25 6.88 -12.13
N GLU A 79 9.22 6.28 -11.53
CA GLU A 79 8.45 5.14 -12.11
C GLU A 79 7.73 5.52 -13.41
N VAL A 80 7.51 6.82 -13.67
CA VAL A 80 6.93 7.30 -14.94
C VAL A 80 8.03 7.54 -15.99
N GLY A 81 9.30 7.52 -15.59
CA GLY A 81 10.45 7.85 -16.44
C GLY A 81 11.23 6.67 -17.02
N ASP A 82 11.13 5.47 -16.44
CA ASP A 82 11.72 4.26 -17.02
C ASP A 82 10.58 3.42 -17.63
N PRO A 83 10.37 3.46 -18.97
CA PRO A 83 9.33 2.67 -19.59
C PRO A 83 9.61 1.20 -19.25
N PRO A 84 8.67 0.49 -18.61
CA PRO A 84 8.88 -0.92 -18.30
C PRO A 84 9.27 -1.63 -19.59
N GLU A 85 10.28 -2.50 -19.54
CA GLU A 85 10.54 -3.47 -20.61
C GLU A 85 9.22 -4.18 -20.86
N LEU A 86 8.57 -3.82 -21.98
CA LEU A 86 7.19 -4.16 -22.25
C LEU A 86 7.08 -5.68 -22.33
N VAL A 87 6.61 -6.32 -21.25
CA VAL A 87 5.75 -7.50 -21.40
C VAL A 87 4.68 -7.03 -22.37
N ALA A 88 4.70 -7.61 -23.57
CA ALA A 88 3.98 -7.16 -24.75
C ALA A 88 2.69 -6.45 -24.34
N ASN A 89 2.61 -5.15 -24.67
CA ASN A 89 1.38 -4.38 -24.52
C ASN A 89 0.23 -5.31 -24.93
N PRO A 90 -0.85 -5.44 -24.13
CA PRO A 90 -2.06 -6.04 -24.66
C PRO A 90 -2.29 -5.35 -26.02
N PRO A 91 -2.52 -6.14 -27.09
CA PRO A 91 -2.61 -5.60 -28.45
C PRO A 91 -3.47 -4.35 -28.38
N PRO A 92 -3.04 -3.24 -29.02
CA PRO A 92 -3.70 -1.95 -28.89
C PRO A 92 -5.18 -2.23 -28.99
N VAL A 93 -5.92 -1.96 -27.91
CA VAL A 93 -7.38 -2.06 -27.96
C VAL A 93 -7.74 -1.10 -29.08
N GLU A 94 -8.11 -1.65 -30.23
CA GLU A 94 -8.11 -0.87 -31.46
C GLU A 94 -8.99 0.34 -31.20
N GLU A 95 -8.49 1.55 -31.46
CA GLU A 95 -9.26 2.77 -31.23
C GLU A 95 -10.64 2.68 -31.93
N GLU A 96 -10.68 1.96 -33.04
CA GLU A 96 -11.89 1.52 -33.74
C GLU A 96 -12.85 0.70 -32.88
N SER A 97 -12.37 -0.21 -32.03
CA SER A 97 -13.20 -1.01 -31.13
C SER A 97 -13.87 -0.16 -30.05
N LEU A 98 -13.17 0.87 -29.54
CA LEU A 98 -13.73 1.82 -28.58
C LEU A 98 -14.77 2.73 -29.25
N LEU A 99 -14.51 3.17 -30.48
CA LEU A 99 -15.48 3.93 -31.28
C LEU A 99 -16.72 3.10 -31.60
N ARG A 100 -16.57 1.87 -32.10
CA ARG A 100 -17.70 0.94 -32.36
C ARG A 100 -18.48 0.64 -31.08
N TRP A 101 -17.82 0.50 -29.93
CA TRP A 101 -18.50 0.33 -28.65
C TRP A 101 -19.29 1.60 -28.27
N ALA A 102 -18.70 2.78 -28.39
CA ALA A 102 -19.36 4.04 -28.08
C ALA A 102 -20.59 4.30 -28.97
N GLU A 103 -20.48 4.00 -30.27
CA GLU A 103 -21.58 4.05 -31.24
C GLU A 103 -22.72 3.08 -30.88
N LYS A 104 -22.38 1.86 -30.46
CA LYS A 104 -23.36 0.84 -30.05
C LYS A 104 -24.10 1.22 -28.76
N GLN A 105 -23.43 1.92 -27.85
CA GLN A 105 -24.04 2.36 -26.60
C GLN A 105 -24.91 3.60 -26.83
N ALA A 106 -24.45 4.57 -27.62
CA ALA A 106 -25.18 5.81 -27.84
C ALA A 106 -26.62 5.55 -28.33
N PRO A 107 -27.61 6.36 -27.88
CA PRO A 107 -28.96 6.29 -28.42
C PRO A 107 -28.93 6.36 -29.96
N THR A 108 -29.77 5.58 -30.63
CA THR A 108 -29.85 5.52 -32.10
C THR A 108 -30.48 6.77 -32.73
N THR A 109 -30.71 7.83 -31.94
CA THR A 109 -31.23 9.09 -32.44
C THR A 109 -30.14 9.84 -33.20
N GLU A 110 -30.50 10.44 -34.35
CA GLU A 110 -29.58 11.24 -35.18
C GLU A 110 -28.86 12.32 -34.36
N GLU A 111 -29.61 12.94 -33.46
CA GLU A 111 -29.14 13.93 -32.50
C GLU A 111 -28.05 13.42 -31.54
N ALA A 112 -28.15 12.17 -31.09
CA ALA A 112 -27.14 11.54 -30.23
C ALA A 112 -25.88 11.18 -31.03
N GLN A 113 -26.05 10.64 -32.24
CA GLN A 113 -24.94 10.34 -33.15
C GLN A 113 -24.15 11.60 -33.51
N LYS A 114 -24.86 12.70 -33.79
CA LYS A 114 -24.23 14.01 -34.03
C LYS A 114 -23.50 14.56 -32.79
N THR A 115 -24.03 14.31 -31.59
CA THR A 115 -23.32 14.70 -30.36
C THR A 115 -22.06 13.84 -30.14
N LEU A 116 -22.08 12.58 -30.54
CA LEU A 116 -20.95 11.67 -30.47
C LEU A 116 -19.84 12.06 -31.45
N SER A 117 -20.19 12.45 -32.69
CA SER A 117 -19.20 12.96 -33.64
C SER A 117 -18.54 14.25 -33.17
N TRP A 118 -19.28 15.14 -32.48
CA TRP A 118 -18.68 16.32 -31.83
C TRP A 118 -17.67 15.93 -30.73
N MET A 119 -17.95 14.88 -29.95
CA MET A 119 -17.04 14.38 -28.93
C MET A 119 -15.76 13.77 -29.52
N ALA A 120 -15.88 13.06 -30.65
CA ALA A 120 -14.73 12.50 -31.35
C ALA A 120 -13.80 13.62 -31.85
N ARG A 121 -14.34 14.62 -32.54
CA ARG A 121 -13.60 15.82 -32.99
C ARG A 121 -12.96 16.59 -31.83
N GLU A 122 -13.67 16.71 -30.70
CA GLU A 122 -13.10 17.32 -29.49
C GLU A 122 -11.91 16.50 -28.93
N GLY A 123 -11.97 15.17 -29.02
CA GLY A 123 -10.87 14.27 -28.66
C GLY A 123 -9.65 14.42 -29.57
N GLU A 124 -9.86 14.74 -30.84
CA GLU A 124 -8.80 15.09 -31.82
C GLU A 124 -8.19 16.49 -31.58
N GLY A 125 -8.68 17.22 -30.57
CA GLY A 125 -8.17 18.54 -30.17
C GLY A 125 -8.95 19.72 -30.76
N GLU A 126 -10.06 19.48 -31.46
CA GLU A 126 -10.89 20.56 -31.97
C GLU A 126 -11.71 21.22 -30.85
N LYS A 127 -11.71 22.55 -30.82
CA LYS A 127 -12.48 23.31 -29.83
C LYS A 127 -13.97 23.25 -30.14
N LEU A 128 -14.79 23.06 -29.10
CA LEU A 128 -16.26 22.99 -29.23
C LEU A 128 -16.88 24.25 -29.87
N GLU A 129 -16.21 25.40 -29.78
CA GLU A 129 -16.63 26.64 -30.43
C GLU A 129 -16.49 26.58 -31.96
N ASN A 130 -15.46 25.90 -32.46
CA ASN A 130 -15.25 25.69 -33.89
C ASN A 130 -16.31 24.74 -34.44
N ILE A 131 -16.55 23.64 -33.75
CA ILE A 131 -17.60 22.67 -34.08
C ILE A 131 -18.97 23.36 -34.09
N ALA A 132 -19.24 24.22 -33.10
CA ALA A 132 -20.48 25.00 -33.03
C ALA A 132 -20.65 25.96 -34.22
N ALA A 133 -19.57 26.61 -34.65
CA ALA A 133 -19.57 27.51 -35.81
C ALA A 133 -19.83 26.74 -37.12
N ASP A 134 -19.16 25.60 -37.32
CA ASP A 134 -19.33 24.73 -38.50
C ASP A 134 -20.77 24.22 -38.63
N GLU A 135 -21.33 23.78 -37.51
CA GLU A 135 -22.66 23.17 -37.43
C GLU A 135 -23.79 24.20 -37.30
N ARG A 136 -23.44 25.49 -37.22
CA ARG A 136 -24.37 26.63 -37.03
C ARG A 136 -25.28 26.45 -35.82
N VAL A 137 -24.72 25.96 -34.71
CA VAL A 137 -25.42 25.75 -33.44
C VAL A 137 -24.79 26.64 -32.37
N PRO A 138 -25.55 27.20 -31.40
CA PRO A 138 -24.94 27.96 -30.32
C PRO A 138 -23.96 27.11 -29.50
N ALA A 139 -22.75 27.62 -29.24
CA ALA A 139 -21.69 26.91 -28.51
C ALA A 139 -22.15 26.40 -27.13
N ALA A 140 -23.01 27.15 -26.44
CA ALA A 140 -23.60 26.72 -25.17
C ALA A 140 -24.41 25.41 -25.30
N ARG A 141 -25.14 25.23 -26.40
CA ARG A 141 -25.93 24.01 -26.66
C ARG A 141 -25.00 22.81 -26.94
N VAL A 142 -23.93 23.01 -27.70
CA VAL A 142 -22.91 21.96 -27.95
C VAL A 142 -22.30 21.48 -26.63
N ARG A 143 -21.77 22.41 -25.81
CA ARG A 143 -21.20 22.10 -24.49
C ARG A 143 -22.18 21.37 -23.58
N GLN A 144 -23.44 21.81 -23.53
CA GLN A 144 -24.46 21.16 -22.71
C GLN A 144 -24.77 19.74 -23.18
N ARG A 145 -24.90 19.51 -24.48
CA ARG A 145 -25.16 18.18 -25.06
C ARG A 145 -23.99 17.23 -24.84
N VAL A 146 -22.77 17.68 -25.13
CA VAL A 146 -21.54 16.91 -24.89
C VAL A 146 -21.40 16.56 -23.41
N SER A 147 -21.65 17.52 -22.50
CA SER A 147 -21.59 17.24 -21.06
C SER A 147 -22.63 16.22 -20.62
N ARG A 148 -23.85 16.26 -21.16
CA ARG A 148 -24.89 15.26 -20.85
C ARG A 148 -24.51 13.89 -21.39
N MET A 149 -24.02 13.82 -22.62
CA MET A 149 -23.57 12.57 -23.24
C MET A 149 -22.41 11.93 -22.47
N ARG A 150 -21.40 12.72 -22.06
CA ARG A 150 -20.29 12.24 -21.22
C ARG A 150 -20.75 11.66 -19.89
N ARG A 151 -21.72 12.31 -19.22
CA ARG A 151 -22.28 11.78 -17.95
C ARG A 151 -23.01 10.47 -18.17
N TRP A 152 -23.86 10.43 -19.19
CA TRP A 152 -24.62 9.25 -19.57
C TRP A 152 -23.70 8.06 -19.92
N MET A 153 -22.65 8.27 -20.72
CA MET A 153 -21.66 7.23 -21.05
C MET A 153 -20.90 6.74 -19.81
N LYS A 154 -20.49 7.66 -18.92
CA LYS A 154 -19.79 7.29 -17.67
C LYS A 154 -20.63 6.42 -16.77
N GLU A 155 -21.90 6.76 -16.57
CA GLU A 155 -22.82 5.98 -15.74
C GLU A 155 -22.96 4.54 -16.28
N ARG A 156 -23.07 4.40 -17.60
CA ARG A 156 -23.22 3.10 -18.25
C ARG A 156 -21.94 2.28 -18.24
N TRP A 157 -20.79 2.92 -18.43
CA TRP A 157 -19.48 2.25 -18.35
C TRP A 157 -19.17 1.76 -16.93
N ILE A 158 -19.49 2.54 -15.89
CA ILE A 158 -19.34 2.13 -14.49
C ILE A 158 -20.22 0.91 -14.20
N ALA A 159 -21.45 0.87 -14.72
CA ALA A 159 -22.34 -0.27 -14.54
C ALA A 159 -21.78 -1.55 -15.19
N GLU A 160 -21.22 -1.47 -16.39
CA GLU A 160 -20.57 -2.60 -17.06
C GLU A 160 -19.33 -3.07 -16.30
N LEU A 161 -18.48 -2.15 -15.84
CA LEU A 161 -17.30 -2.49 -15.02
C LEU A 161 -17.69 -3.14 -13.68
N ALA A 162 -18.74 -2.64 -13.02
CA ALA A 162 -19.24 -3.23 -11.78
C ALA A 162 -19.75 -4.66 -12.00
N ALA A 163 -20.43 -4.92 -13.13
CA ALA A 163 -20.89 -6.26 -13.49
C ALA A 163 -19.72 -7.22 -13.75
N VAL A 164 -18.69 -6.79 -14.50
CA VAL A 164 -17.48 -7.59 -14.75
C VAL A 164 -16.74 -7.88 -13.44
N ALA A 165 -16.59 -6.87 -12.56
CA ALA A 165 -15.97 -7.05 -11.25
C ALA A 165 -16.76 -8.04 -10.38
N ALA A 166 -18.10 -7.95 -10.35
CA ALA A 166 -18.94 -8.88 -9.62
C ALA A 166 -18.81 -10.32 -10.14
N LEU A 167 -18.74 -10.52 -11.47
CA LEU A 167 -18.47 -11.83 -12.07
C LEU A 167 -17.07 -12.35 -11.71
N GLY A 168 -16.06 -11.48 -11.71
CA GLY A 168 -14.70 -11.83 -11.28
C GLY A 168 -14.66 -12.29 -9.81
N VAL A 169 -15.35 -11.58 -8.91
CA VAL A 169 -15.47 -11.99 -7.51
C VAL A 169 -16.22 -13.31 -7.38
N LEU A 170 -17.32 -13.49 -8.11
CA LEU A 170 -18.10 -14.74 -8.09
C LEU A 170 -17.28 -15.93 -8.61
N ALA A 171 -16.50 -15.74 -9.68
CA ALA A 171 -15.59 -16.75 -10.20
C ALA A 171 -14.49 -17.10 -9.19
N LEU A 172 -13.92 -16.11 -8.50
CA LEU A 172 -12.93 -16.31 -7.45
C LEU A 172 -13.51 -17.08 -6.25
N VAL A 173 -14.74 -16.75 -5.84
CA VAL A 173 -15.45 -17.47 -4.77
C VAL A 173 -15.76 -18.91 -5.18
N LEU A 174 -16.27 -19.14 -6.39
CA LEU A 174 -16.50 -20.49 -6.91
C LEU A 174 -15.21 -21.29 -6.99
N TRP A 175 -14.13 -20.69 -7.50
CA TRP A 175 -12.81 -21.32 -7.54
C TRP A 175 -12.29 -21.66 -6.14
N ARG A 176 -12.50 -20.79 -5.17
CA ARG A 176 -12.14 -21.04 -3.77
C ARG A 176 -12.95 -22.19 -3.18
N ILE A 177 -14.26 -22.26 -3.44
CA ILE A 177 -15.14 -23.35 -2.99
C ILE A 177 -14.75 -24.66 -3.67
N LEU A 178 -14.49 -24.65 -4.98
CA LEU A 178 -14.08 -25.83 -5.74
C LEU A 178 -12.67 -26.32 -5.38
N ARG A 179 -11.76 -25.42 -4.96
CA ARG A 179 -10.44 -25.80 -4.42
C ARG A 179 -10.51 -26.33 -2.99
N GLN A 180 -11.58 -26.03 -2.25
CA GLN A 180 -11.86 -26.65 -0.96
C GLN A 180 -12.50 -28.02 -1.11
N THR A 181 -12.16 -28.80 -2.15
CA THR A 181 -12.43 -30.24 -2.08
C THR A 181 -11.83 -30.75 -0.77
N PRO A 182 -12.64 -31.28 0.16
CA PRO A 182 -12.11 -31.96 1.33
C PRO A 182 -11.20 -33.05 0.80
N ASP A 183 -10.02 -33.22 1.41
CA ASP A 183 -9.03 -34.24 1.04
C ASP A 183 -9.76 -35.51 0.61
N GLY A 184 -9.85 -35.71 -0.72
CA GLY A 184 -10.52 -36.87 -1.27
C GLY A 184 -9.75 -38.09 -0.74
N PRO A 185 -10.42 -39.17 -0.35
CA PRO A 185 -9.72 -40.38 0.06
C PRO A 185 -8.69 -40.71 -1.02
N GLU A 186 -7.44 -40.85 -0.59
CA GLU A 186 -6.26 -41.08 -1.40
C GLU A 186 -6.50 -42.21 -2.39
N ILE A 187 -7.02 -41.89 -3.58
CA ILE A 187 -7.07 -42.83 -4.69
C ILE A 187 -5.63 -42.89 -5.18
N VAL A 188 -4.92 -43.89 -4.67
CA VAL A 188 -3.65 -44.37 -5.18
C VAL A 188 -3.79 -44.54 -6.69
N LYS A 189 -3.29 -43.56 -7.44
CA LYS A 189 -3.05 -43.74 -8.87
C LYS A 189 -1.89 -44.72 -8.98
N PRO A 190 -2.05 -45.88 -9.65
CA PRO A 190 -0.90 -46.71 -9.98
C PRO A 190 -0.05 -45.93 -10.99
N ASP A 191 0.98 -45.24 -10.51
CA ASP A 191 2.00 -44.64 -11.35
C ASP A 191 2.90 -45.76 -11.89
N VAL A 192 2.61 -46.18 -13.12
CA VAL A 192 3.46 -47.01 -13.95
C VAL A 192 4.40 -46.07 -14.71
N THR A 193 5.40 -45.53 -14.02
CA THR A 193 6.60 -45.03 -14.69
C THR A 193 7.80 -45.14 -13.77
N ALA A 194 8.51 -46.27 -13.95
CA ALA A 194 9.63 -46.69 -13.14
C ALA A 194 10.90 -45.87 -13.43
N GLU A 195 11.34 -45.10 -12.44
CA GLU A 195 12.74 -45.04 -12.02
C GLU A 195 12.79 -45.25 -10.50
N PRO A 196 13.08 -46.49 -10.02
CA PRO A 196 12.70 -46.88 -8.67
C PRO A 196 13.78 -46.58 -7.62
N LEU A 197 13.31 -46.07 -6.47
CA LEU A 197 13.83 -46.27 -5.09
C LEU A 197 15.02 -45.46 -4.60
N ARG A 198 15.85 -44.84 -5.45
CA ARG A 198 17.04 -44.12 -4.94
C ARG A 198 16.75 -42.70 -4.44
N ASN A 199 15.76 -42.02 -5.00
CA ASN A 199 15.41 -40.65 -4.61
C ASN A 199 14.60 -40.60 -3.31
N ASP A 200 13.83 -41.65 -2.98
CA ASP A 200 12.98 -41.67 -1.79
C ASP A 200 13.78 -41.68 -0.49
N ALA A 201 14.91 -42.38 -0.45
CA ALA A 201 15.77 -42.41 0.74
C ALA A 201 16.41 -41.05 1.02
N LEU A 202 16.87 -40.35 -0.02
CA LEU A 202 17.47 -39.01 0.10
C LEU A 202 16.43 -37.96 0.47
N GLU A 203 15.26 -37.97 -0.15
CA GLU A 203 14.17 -37.05 0.21
C GLU A 203 13.69 -37.31 1.65
N ARG A 204 13.55 -38.58 2.05
CA ARG A 204 13.24 -38.93 3.44
C ARG A 204 14.31 -38.44 4.42
N ALA A 205 15.59 -38.56 4.07
CA ALA A 205 16.68 -38.05 4.90
C ALA A 205 16.64 -36.52 5.05
N LYS A 206 16.31 -35.78 3.98
CA LYS A 206 16.13 -34.32 4.04
C LYS A 206 14.98 -33.92 4.95
N LEU A 207 13.83 -34.60 4.85
CA LEU A 207 12.67 -34.35 5.71
C LEU A 207 12.97 -34.64 7.18
N LEU A 208 13.64 -35.76 7.49
CA LEU A 208 14.05 -36.09 8.85
C LEU A 208 15.02 -35.06 9.43
N ARG A 209 15.98 -34.55 8.63
CA ARG A 209 16.87 -33.46 9.05
C ARG A 209 16.09 -32.19 9.38
N ALA A 210 15.17 -31.77 8.51
CA ALA A 210 14.38 -30.57 8.72
C ALA A 210 13.50 -30.65 9.99
N GLU A 211 12.84 -31.79 10.22
CA GLU A 211 12.05 -32.02 11.43
C GLU A 211 12.91 -32.08 12.70
N ALA A 212 14.08 -32.74 12.62
CA ALA A 212 14.99 -32.85 13.75
C ALA A 212 15.60 -31.49 14.14
N ILE A 213 16.00 -30.66 13.16
CA ILE A 213 16.48 -29.29 13.41
C ILE A 213 15.39 -28.45 14.09
N LYS A 214 14.15 -28.54 13.62
CA LYS A 214 13.01 -27.87 14.28
C LYS A 214 12.82 -28.34 15.73
N SER A 215 12.95 -29.65 15.99
CA SER A 215 12.89 -30.20 17.34
C SER A 215 14.04 -29.70 18.24
N CYS A 216 15.23 -29.48 17.66
CA CYS A 216 16.37 -28.86 18.35
C CYS A 216 16.10 -27.40 18.75
N ASP A 217 15.38 -26.65 17.92
CA ASP A 217 15.02 -25.26 18.21
C ASP A 217 13.91 -25.13 19.25
N GLU A 218 13.04 -26.13 19.35
CA GLU A 218 12.02 -26.25 20.40
C GLU A 218 12.58 -26.74 21.75
N GLY A 219 13.88 -27.05 21.82
CA GLY A 219 14.55 -27.54 23.03
C GLY A 219 14.34 -29.04 23.31
N ALA A 220 13.73 -29.78 22.38
CA ALA A 220 13.54 -31.22 22.47
C ALA A 220 14.80 -31.98 22.01
N TYR A 221 15.91 -31.79 22.72
CA TYR A 221 17.25 -32.23 22.29
C TYR A 221 17.39 -33.74 22.08
N ASP A 222 16.76 -34.58 22.91
CA ASP A 222 16.81 -36.04 22.74
C ASP A 222 16.12 -36.50 21.44
N ARG A 223 14.96 -35.90 21.11
CA ARG A 223 14.24 -36.18 19.85
C ARG A 223 15.03 -35.66 18.65
N CYS A 224 15.64 -34.49 18.77
CA CYS A 224 16.50 -33.92 17.73
C CYS A 224 17.67 -34.85 17.40
N LEU A 225 18.45 -35.27 18.41
CA LEU A 225 19.62 -36.12 18.19
C LEU A 225 19.22 -37.45 17.53
N LYS A 226 18.12 -38.06 18.00
CA LYS A 226 17.59 -39.30 17.41
C LYS A 226 17.21 -39.11 15.94
N GLY A 227 16.48 -38.04 15.61
CA GLY A 227 16.08 -37.75 14.23
C GLY A 227 17.26 -37.48 13.29
N LEU A 228 18.31 -36.79 13.78
CA LEU A 228 19.54 -36.58 13.02
C LEU A 228 20.33 -37.89 12.82
N ASP A 229 20.33 -38.79 13.79
CA ASP A 229 20.96 -40.11 13.65
C ASP A 229 20.22 -41.01 12.67
N GLU A 230 18.88 -41.00 12.67
CA GLU A 230 18.07 -41.70 11.68
C GLU A 230 18.29 -41.14 10.26
N ALA A 231 18.36 -39.81 10.13
CA ALA A 231 18.67 -39.19 8.85
C ALA A 231 20.08 -39.54 8.34
N LYS A 232 21.07 -39.61 9.24
CA LYS A 232 22.45 -40.01 8.92
C LYS A 232 22.53 -41.44 8.39
N GLN A 233 21.70 -42.35 8.89
CA GLN A 233 21.66 -43.74 8.38
C GLN A 233 21.20 -43.78 6.92
N LEU A 234 20.34 -42.85 6.50
CA LEU A 234 19.83 -42.75 5.14
C LEU A 234 20.72 -41.92 4.21
N ASP A 235 21.34 -40.86 4.73
CA ASP A 235 22.22 -39.94 3.99
C ASP A 235 23.42 -39.49 4.85
N PRO A 236 24.50 -40.29 4.92
CA PRO A 236 25.70 -39.93 5.70
C PRO A 236 26.40 -38.66 5.20
N ALA A 237 26.28 -38.34 3.91
CA ALA A 237 26.88 -37.12 3.34
C ALA A 237 26.14 -35.87 3.82
N GLY A 238 24.81 -35.95 3.95
CA GLY A 238 23.96 -34.89 4.48
C GLY A 238 24.19 -34.54 5.96
N ASP A 239 24.77 -35.45 6.76
CA ASP A 239 25.11 -35.20 8.17
C ASP A 239 26.29 -34.21 8.33
N MET A 240 27.05 -33.98 7.24
CA MET A 240 28.14 -32.98 7.19
C MET A 240 27.65 -31.57 6.88
N ALA A 241 26.35 -31.37 6.64
CA ALA A 241 25.79 -30.05 6.41
C ALA A 241 25.96 -29.15 7.64
N GLN A 242 26.25 -27.87 7.42
CA GLN A 242 26.67 -26.94 8.48
C GLN A 242 25.57 -26.74 9.54
N ASP A 243 24.31 -26.76 9.13
CA ASP A 243 23.12 -26.69 9.98
C ASP A 243 22.99 -27.91 10.90
N VAL A 244 23.20 -29.12 10.38
CA VAL A 244 23.18 -30.38 11.14
C VAL A 244 24.30 -30.41 12.19
N VAL A 245 25.53 -30.03 11.80
CA VAL A 245 26.68 -29.97 12.71
C VAL A 245 26.42 -28.98 13.85
N TRP A 246 25.86 -27.81 13.53
CA TRP A 246 25.51 -26.81 14.54
C TRP A 246 24.39 -27.29 15.47
N ALA A 247 23.34 -27.92 14.93
CA ALA A 247 22.25 -28.50 15.72
C ALA A 247 22.74 -29.59 16.67
N ARG A 248 23.61 -30.51 16.22
CA ARG A 248 24.23 -31.54 17.09
C ARG A 248 25.08 -30.91 18.20
N LYS A 249 25.90 -29.90 17.87
CA LYS A 249 26.70 -29.19 18.87
C LYS A 249 25.83 -28.51 19.93
N LYS A 250 24.77 -27.81 19.50
CA LYS A 250 23.79 -27.15 20.38
C LYS A 250 23.11 -28.16 21.31
N ALA A 251 22.62 -29.28 20.76
CA ALA A 251 21.97 -30.33 21.54
C ALA A 251 22.91 -31.00 22.56
N ASN A 252 24.17 -31.25 22.19
CA ASN A 252 25.15 -31.85 23.09
C ASN A 252 25.55 -30.90 24.23
N LEU A 253 25.79 -29.61 23.94
CA LEU A 253 26.06 -28.60 24.96
C LEU A 253 24.91 -28.46 25.97
N ALA A 254 23.66 -28.62 25.52
CA ALA A 254 22.50 -28.58 26.40
C ALA A 254 22.36 -29.83 27.29
N ARG A 255 22.94 -30.97 26.89
CA ARG A 255 22.94 -32.23 27.66
C ARG A 255 24.12 -32.34 28.62
N GLU A 256 25.19 -31.58 28.42
CA GLU A 256 26.28 -31.53 29.38
C GLU A 256 25.70 -31.04 30.72
N PRO A 257 25.81 -31.84 31.80
CA PRO A 257 25.32 -31.43 33.10
C PRO A 257 26.02 -30.13 33.45
N GLN A 258 25.24 -29.05 33.65
CA GLN A 258 25.83 -27.78 34.02
C GLN A 258 26.71 -28.04 35.25
N PRO A 259 27.98 -27.57 35.23
CA PRO A 259 28.87 -27.76 36.36
C PRO A 259 28.12 -27.26 37.58
N THR A 260 27.89 -28.16 38.53
CA THR A 260 27.22 -27.84 39.79
C THR A 260 27.90 -26.57 40.30
N PRO A 261 27.17 -25.46 40.51
CA PRO A 261 27.80 -24.21 40.90
C PRO A 261 28.63 -24.52 42.13
N ALA A 262 29.95 -24.36 42.00
CA ALA A 262 30.85 -24.50 43.12
C ALA A 262 30.29 -23.64 44.25
N PRO A 263 30.21 -24.15 45.50
CA PRO A 263 29.64 -23.39 46.59
C PRO A 263 30.41 -22.07 46.69
N THR A 264 29.77 -20.99 46.27
CA THR A 264 30.26 -19.63 46.49
C THR A 264 30.42 -19.50 47.99
N THR A 265 31.67 -19.57 48.45
CA THR A 265 32.03 -19.16 49.80
C THR A 265 31.65 -17.70 49.90
N SER A 266 30.50 -17.44 50.50
CA SER A 266 30.13 -16.12 51.00
C SER A 266 31.18 -15.70 52.03
N GLU A 267 32.25 -15.07 51.57
CA GLU A 267 33.10 -14.26 52.41
C GLU A 267 32.32 -12.99 52.75
N LYS A 268 31.65 -13.10 53.90
CA LYS A 268 30.97 -12.03 54.63
C LYS A 268 32.01 -10.95 55.00
N LEU A 269 32.14 -9.91 54.18
CA LEU A 269 32.76 -8.67 54.63
C LEU A 269 31.68 -7.82 55.33
N GLU A 270 31.64 -7.93 56.65
CA GLU A 270 31.07 -6.90 57.52
C GLU A 270 31.94 -5.65 57.43
N ASN A 271 31.35 -4.53 57.01
CA ASN A 271 31.62 -3.20 57.58
C ASN A 271 30.50 -2.23 57.15
N SER A 272 29.63 -1.92 58.11
CA SER A 272 28.81 -0.69 58.17
C SER A 272 29.66 0.47 58.78
N PRO A 273 29.22 1.75 58.86
CA PRO A 273 27.88 2.31 58.61
C PRO A 273 27.84 3.67 57.84
N ASP A 274 26.61 4.20 57.73
CA ASP A 274 26.19 5.59 57.57
C ASP A 274 26.07 6.21 56.16
N SER A 275 24.83 6.27 55.65
CA SER A 275 24.07 7.52 55.72
C SER A 275 22.64 7.38 55.19
N LYS A 276 21.69 7.69 56.08
CA LYS A 276 20.45 8.46 55.87
C LYS A 276 20.01 8.67 54.41
N SER A 277 18.83 8.15 54.05
CA SER A 277 17.57 8.92 54.08
C SER A 277 16.40 8.10 53.48
N ASP A 278 15.45 7.77 54.35
CA ASP A 278 14.04 7.47 54.07
C ASP A 278 13.30 8.68 53.45
N PRO A 279 11.99 8.58 53.12
CA PRO A 279 11.24 7.48 52.50
C PRO A 279 10.33 8.04 51.37
N LYS A 280 9.52 7.19 50.72
CA LYS A 280 8.04 7.34 50.69
C LYS A 280 7.39 6.40 49.65
N SER A 281 6.87 5.30 50.20
CA SER A 281 5.73 4.55 49.70
C SER A 281 4.53 5.46 49.44
N THR A 282 3.77 5.20 48.38
CA THR A 282 2.31 5.09 48.44
C THR A 282 1.74 4.48 47.15
N ASP A 283 1.02 3.38 47.36
CA ASP A 283 -0.35 3.11 46.91
C ASP A 283 -0.72 3.07 45.42
N LEU A 284 -1.04 1.84 44.99
CA LEU A 284 -2.40 1.42 44.66
C LEU A 284 -3.39 2.53 44.25
N LYS A 285 -3.63 2.72 42.95
CA LYS A 285 -4.98 3.10 42.49
C LYS A 285 -5.29 2.80 41.02
N ALA A 286 -6.31 1.96 40.87
CA ALA A 286 -7.41 2.02 39.91
C ALA A 286 -7.15 2.32 38.42
N LYS A 287 -7.41 1.27 37.64
CA LYS A 287 -7.91 1.27 36.26
C LYS A 287 -9.05 2.30 36.06
N PRO A 288 -8.97 3.21 35.08
CA PRO A 288 -10.15 3.85 34.50
C PRO A 288 -10.55 3.13 33.20
N ALA A 289 -11.86 2.93 33.06
CA ALA A 289 -12.53 2.52 31.84
C ALA A 289 -12.33 3.55 30.70
N PRO A 290 -12.49 3.15 29.43
CA PRO A 290 -12.37 4.06 28.30
C PRO A 290 -13.51 5.08 28.29
N VAL A 291 -13.16 6.36 28.41
CA VAL A 291 -14.07 7.48 28.13
C VAL A 291 -14.30 7.53 26.62
N GLN A 292 -15.52 7.19 26.20
CA GLN A 292 -16.02 7.51 24.88
C GLN A 292 -16.24 9.02 24.78
N THR A 293 -15.33 9.75 24.13
CA THR A 293 -15.64 11.07 23.58
C THR A 293 -16.48 10.87 22.32
N ASN A 294 -17.80 10.90 22.50
CA ASN A 294 -18.75 11.19 21.44
C ASN A 294 -18.45 12.59 20.88
N VAL A 295 -17.80 12.66 19.72
CA VAL A 295 -17.76 13.88 18.92
C VAL A 295 -19.12 14.01 18.25
N GLY A 296 -20.00 14.80 18.87
CA GLY A 296 -21.26 15.19 18.26
C GLY A 296 -21.03 15.95 16.94
N PRO A 297 -22.01 15.93 16.02
CA PRO A 297 -21.91 16.57 14.72
C PRO A 297 -21.78 18.10 14.87
N VAL A 298 -20.73 18.65 14.27
CA VAL A 298 -20.54 20.08 14.10
C VAL A 298 -21.74 20.66 13.31
N PRO A 299 -22.51 21.60 13.87
CA PRO A 299 -23.59 22.27 13.15
C PRO A 299 -23.00 23.31 12.19
N LYS A 300 -22.92 22.98 10.90
CA LYS A 300 -22.71 23.99 9.84
C LYS A 300 -23.98 24.81 9.71
N SER A 301 -24.01 25.92 10.43
CA SER A 301 -24.99 26.98 10.24
C SER A 301 -24.31 28.24 9.71
N ARG A 302 -24.92 28.75 8.62
CA ARG A 302 -24.91 30.13 8.09
C ARG A 302 -23.71 30.58 7.23
N PRO A 303 -23.85 31.66 6.44
CA PRO A 303 -25.07 32.28 5.88
C PRO A 303 -24.98 32.53 4.35
N LYS A 304 -26.17 32.74 3.78
CA LYS A 304 -26.41 33.39 2.49
C LYS A 304 -25.84 34.82 2.50
N PRO A 305 -25.22 35.28 1.42
CA PRO A 305 -25.52 36.62 0.96
C PRO A 305 -25.77 36.66 -0.56
N SER A 306 -26.96 37.12 -0.92
CA SER A 306 -27.19 37.75 -2.22
C SER A 306 -26.55 39.15 -2.19
N PRO A 307 -25.99 39.61 -3.32
CA PRO A 307 -26.29 40.96 -3.76
C PRO A 307 -26.78 40.98 -5.20
N LYS A 308 -27.86 41.73 -5.39
CA LYS A 308 -28.41 42.15 -6.67
C LYS A 308 -27.34 42.91 -7.46
N GLY A 309 -26.96 42.39 -8.61
CA GLY A 309 -26.29 43.14 -9.68
C GLY A 309 -27.15 43.06 -10.92
N LYS A 310 -27.91 44.13 -11.20
CA LYS A 310 -28.51 44.42 -12.50
C LYS A 310 -27.35 44.47 -13.51
N LEU A 311 -27.35 43.57 -14.48
CA LEU A 311 -26.59 43.77 -15.72
C LEU A 311 -27.62 43.95 -16.83
N ASP A 312 -27.44 45.05 -17.54
CA ASP A 312 -28.31 45.54 -18.59
C ASP A 312 -28.45 44.53 -19.73
N GLU A 313 -29.69 44.39 -20.15
CA GLU A 313 -30.16 43.63 -21.30
C GLU A 313 -29.78 44.41 -22.58
N PRO A 314 -29.00 43.83 -23.51
CA PRO A 314 -28.81 44.46 -24.82
C PRO A 314 -30.09 44.26 -25.63
N THR A 315 -30.87 45.32 -25.76
CA THR A 315 -31.98 45.45 -26.70
C THR A 315 -31.46 45.22 -28.11
N PHE A 316 -31.76 44.05 -28.69
CA PHE A 316 -31.53 43.78 -30.10
C PHE A 316 -32.68 44.41 -30.90
N GLU A 317 -32.41 45.52 -31.57
CA GLU A 317 -33.33 46.11 -32.56
C GLU A 317 -33.59 45.10 -33.69
N GLU A 318 -34.79 44.54 -33.73
CA GLU A 318 -35.33 43.87 -34.92
C GLU A 318 -35.59 44.92 -36.01
N LYS A 319 -34.76 44.91 -37.06
CA LYS A 319 -35.08 45.59 -38.32
C LYS A 319 -36.13 44.77 -39.09
N PRO A 320 -37.25 45.35 -39.54
CA PRO A 320 -38.20 44.64 -40.38
C PRO A 320 -37.62 44.41 -41.78
N VAL A 321 -37.51 43.14 -42.15
CA VAL A 321 -37.15 42.69 -43.51
C VAL A 321 -38.33 42.94 -44.44
N PHE A 322 -38.07 43.76 -45.45
CA PHE A 322 -38.92 44.07 -46.60
C PHE A 322 -39.49 42.78 -47.26
N GLN A 323 -40.80 42.58 -47.20
CA GLN A 323 -41.51 41.64 -48.08
C GLN A 323 -41.65 42.25 -49.47
N LYS A 324 -40.88 41.75 -50.44
CA LYS A 324 -41.05 42.06 -51.86
C LYS A 324 -42.01 41.02 -52.47
N LYS A 325 -43.26 41.44 -52.68
CA LYS A 325 -44.22 40.75 -53.55
C LYS A 325 -43.67 40.73 -54.98
N GLY A 326 -43.44 39.53 -55.52
CA GLY A 326 -43.27 39.30 -56.94
C GLY A 326 -44.34 38.33 -57.40
N GLY A 327 -45.39 38.85 -58.03
CA GLY A 327 -46.35 38.05 -58.78
C GLY A 327 -45.69 37.53 -60.05
N PHE A 328 -45.96 36.27 -60.37
CA PHE A 328 -45.66 35.70 -61.67
C PHE A 328 -46.95 35.11 -62.22
N GLU A 329 -47.62 35.89 -63.06
CA GLU A 329 -48.64 35.43 -64.00
C GLU A 329 -48.03 34.38 -64.95
N LYS A 330 -48.74 33.28 -65.16
CA LYS A 330 -48.54 32.40 -66.32
C LYS A 330 -49.66 32.67 -67.32
N LYS A 331 -49.25 32.98 -68.54
CA LYS A 331 -50.01 32.79 -69.78
C LYS A 331 -50.20 31.30 -70.05
#